data_AF-D2UZ56-F1
#
_entry.id   AF-D2UZ56-F1
#
_cell.length_a   1.000
_cell.length_b   1.000
_cell.length_c   1.000
_cell.angle_alpha   90.00
_cell.angle_beta   90.00
_cell.angle_gamma   90.00
#
_symmetry.space_group_name_H-M   'P 1'
#
loop_
_entity.id
_entity.type
_entity.pdbx_description
1 polymer ?
#
loop_
_entity_poly.entity_id
_entity_poly.type
_entity_poly.pdbx_seq_one_letter_code
_entity_poly.pdbx_strand_id
1 'polypeptide(L)'
;MLVTCLNEQHEVKDVSMSKIQQTTNQHTTHHLPYEMIVEILHYLQSGEILKQCCLVNRQWQSCCFMLPLRVKIAPRLNHKLGEIIADNRWMKKVCDLDLSFHPLGDEGISSLVQSRVLSNLQHLNLHRSRMRTEGIRALCQSRYLMNIKSLNLSGCDIGLEGIKSLASSTNLPNLETLNLCDCSLNCESIRILSRSPPLANLTHLNLRNCTVGDDGARYIASSPYLNQLKVLDFTFSNVGFNGLRELMESRNLSNLESLDLSHCEITNEGCKLIANSPFMLRLQHLNLTFSKIGCQGVKYIGEGSSMSLLQSLDLTFCKIGREGKQFIQQSPFMNNLQVLKCYPLSNNL
;
A
#
# COMPACT_ATOMS: atom_id res chain seq x y z
N MET A 1 -6.57 -22.02 0.07
CA MET A 1 -5.27 -21.47 0.49
C MET A 1 -4.38 -21.46 -0.73
N LEU A 2 -3.75 -20.33 -1.04
CA LEU A 2 -2.78 -20.20 -2.13
C LEU A 2 -1.40 -19.97 -1.50
N VAL A 3 -0.46 -20.85 -1.81
CA VAL A 3 0.93 -20.80 -1.30
C VAL A 3 1.86 -20.64 -2.49
N THR A 4 2.71 -19.61 -2.46
CA THR A 4 3.71 -19.37 -3.50
C THR A 4 5.11 -19.23 -2.89
N CYS A 5 6.12 -19.80 -3.56
CA CYS A 5 7.54 -19.65 -3.21
C CYS A 5 8.16 -18.50 -4.01
N LEU A 6 9.07 -17.74 -3.41
CA LEU A 6 9.87 -16.75 -4.12
C LEU A 6 11.02 -17.44 -4.86
N ASN A 7 11.10 -17.31 -6.19
CA ASN A 7 12.35 -17.44 -6.93
C ASN A 7 12.84 -16.04 -7.27
N GLU A 8 14.01 -15.65 -6.76
CA GLU A 8 14.73 -14.48 -7.25
C GLU A 8 15.20 -14.78 -8.68
N GLN A 9 14.59 -14.17 -9.69
CA GLN A 9 15.18 -14.13 -11.02
C GLN A 9 15.78 -12.75 -11.26
N HIS A 10 17.10 -12.72 -11.22
CA HIS A 10 17.92 -11.72 -11.89
C HIS A 10 17.61 -11.72 -13.40
N GLU A 11 17.43 -10.53 -13.96
CA GLU A 11 17.47 -10.31 -15.40
C GLU A 11 18.81 -10.80 -15.96
N VAL A 12 18.76 -11.78 -16.85
CA VAL A 12 19.85 -12.05 -17.80
C VAL A 12 19.35 -11.67 -19.18
N LYS A 13 19.99 -10.67 -19.78
CA LYS A 13 19.78 -10.20 -21.15
C LYS A 13 20.43 -11.16 -22.15
N ASP A 14 19.80 -11.22 -23.33
CA ASP A 14 20.30 -11.64 -24.65
C ASP A 14 20.59 -13.14 -24.86
N VAL A 15 20.32 -13.78 -26.01
CA VAL A 15 19.84 -13.37 -27.35
C VAL A 15 19.38 -14.63 -28.11
N SER A 16 18.46 -14.43 -29.06
CA SER A 16 18.20 -15.18 -30.30
C SER A 16 17.09 -16.26 -30.40
N MET A 17 16.23 -15.98 -31.38
CA MET A 17 15.49 -16.87 -32.29
C MET A 17 14.12 -17.42 -31.87
N SER A 18 13.13 -16.58 -32.16
CA SER A 18 12.04 -16.80 -33.14
C SER A 18 11.12 -18.02 -33.02
N LYS A 19 9.82 -17.67 -32.93
CA LYS A 19 8.59 -18.48 -33.08
C LYS A 19 8.13 -19.27 -31.85
N ILE A 20 7.50 -18.59 -30.89
CA ILE A 20 6.25 -19.08 -30.28
C ILE A 20 5.31 -17.88 -30.10
N GLN A 21 4.22 -17.87 -30.88
CA GLN A 21 3.11 -16.94 -30.75
C GLN A 21 2.31 -17.24 -29.48
N GLN A 22 1.80 -16.17 -28.85
CA GLN A 22 0.58 -16.12 -28.02
C GLN A 22 0.34 -17.29 -27.06
N THR A 23 0.81 -17.16 -25.82
CA THR A 23 0.11 -17.74 -24.66
C THR A 23 0.06 -16.72 -23.53
N THR A 24 -1.14 -16.23 -23.26
CA THR A 24 -1.54 -15.59 -22.01
C THR A 24 -1.04 -16.39 -20.81
N ASN A 25 -0.21 -15.80 -19.95
CA ASN A 25 0.11 -16.37 -18.64
C ASN A 25 -1.14 -16.28 -17.74
N GLN A 26 -2.04 -17.26 -17.88
CA GLN A 26 -3.05 -17.55 -16.88
C GLN A 26 -2.37 -18.31 -15.75
N HIS A 27 -2.11 -17.64 -14.63
CA HIS A 27 -1.83 -18.34 -13.38
C HIS A 27 -3.09 -19.10 -12.96
N THR A 28 -3.12 -20.42 -13.10
CA THR A 28 -4.25 -21.25 -12.64
C THR A 28 -4.31 -21.24 -11.11
N THR A 29 -5.26 -20.49 -10.57
CA THR A 29 -5.59 -20.46 -9.14
C THR A 29 -6.46 -21.66 -8.77
N HIS A 30 -5.93 -22.58 -7.95
CA HIS A 30 -6.71 -23.70 -7.40
C HIS A 30 -7.37 -23.30 -6.07
N HIS A 31 -8.71 -23.32 -6.04
CA HIS A 31 -9.49 -23.06 -4.83
C HIS A 31 -9.77 -24.37 -4.07
N LEU A 32 -9.15 -24.53 -2.89
CA LEU A 32 -9.43 -25.66 -2.00
C LEU A 32 -10.77 -25.46 -1.24
N PRO A 33 -11.58 -26.52 -1.05
CA PRO A 33 -12.80 -26.51 -0.23
C PRO A 33 -12.57 -26.12 1.24
N TYR A 34 -13.64 -25.70 1.92
CA TYR A 34 -13.63 -25.15 3.29
C TYR A 34 -13.13 -26.15 4.33
N GLU A 35 -13.67 -27.37 4.28
CA GLU A 35 -13.36 -28.48 5.18
C GLU A 35 -11.89 -28.87 5.05
N MET A 36 -11.36 -28.87 3.81
CA MET A 36 -9.95 -29.16 3.55
C MET A 36 -9.02 -28.08 4.08
N ILE A 37 -9.37 -26.79 4.04
CA ILE A 37 -8.48 -25.73 4.57
C ILE A 37 -8.41 -25.79 6.10
N VAL A 38 -9.55 -26.02 6.76
CA VAL A 38 -9.60 -26.21 8.21
C VAL A 38 -8.87 -27.50 8.60
N GLU A 39 -9.09 -28.62 7.90
CA GLU A 39 -8.35 -29.86 8.14
C GLU A 39 -6.86 -29.72 7.84
N ILE A 40 -6.46 -29.02 6.77
CA ILE A 40 -5.05 -28.70 6.50
C ILE A 40 -4.50 -27.91 7.69
N LEU A 41 -5.11 -26.80 8.08
CA LEU A 41 -4.54 -25.99 9.14
C LEU A 41 -4.60 -26.64 10.54
N HIS A 42 -5.60 -27.48 10.82
CA HIS A 42 -5.88 -28.12 12.12
C HIS A 42 -5.20 -29.50 12.28
N TYR A 43 -5.07 -30.29 11.22
CA TYR A 43 -4.45 -31.63 11.21
C TYR A 43 -3.07 -31.69 10.54
N LEU A 44 -2.50 -30.56 10.08
CA LEU A 44 -1.08 -30.48 9.68
C LEU A 44 -0.14 -30.65 10.89
N GLN A 45 -0.11 -31.84 11.48
CA GLN A 45 1.15 -32.32 12.05
C GLN A 45 2.07 -32.68 10.88
N SER A 46 3.00 -31.77 10.58
CA SER A 46 4.32 -32.04 10.01
C SER A 46 4.39 -32.92 8.76
N GLY A 47 4.65 -32.29 7.60
CA GLY A 47 5.40 -32.92 6.49
C GLY A 47 4.66 -33.92 5.60
N GLU A 48 3.66 -34.65 6.08
CA GLU A 48 3.03 -35.74 5.33
C GLU A 48 2.03 -35.23 4.28
N ILE A 49 1.27 -34.16 4.55
CA ILE A 49 0.34 -33.57 3.57
C ILE A 49 1.10 -32.77 2.49
N LEU A 50 2.28 -32.21 2.78
CA LEU A 50 3.17 -31.71 1.71
C LEU A 50 3.68 -32.85 0.82
N LYS A 51 3.96 -34.02 1.39
CA LYS A 51 4.33 -35.22 0.61
C LYS A 51 3.13 -35.79 -0.17
N GLN A 52 1.89 -35.57 0.29
CA GLN A 52 0.68 -36.23 -0.26
C GLN A 52 -0.15 -35.31 -1.18
N CYS A 53 -0.28 -34.02 -0.88
CA CYS A 53 -0.94 -33.02 -1.75
C CYS A 53 -0.03 -32.49 -2.86
N CYS A 54 1.28 -32.71 -2.77
CA CYS A 54 2.23 -32.45 -3.83
C CYS A 54 2.77 -33.80 -4.27
N LEU A 55 2.14 -34.42 -5.27
CA LEU A 55 2.69 -35.58 -5.99
C LEU A 55 3.94 -35.19 -6.83
N VAL A 56 4.79 -34.29 -6.30
CA VAL A 56 5.82 -33.57 -7.04
C VAL A 56 7.08 -33.47 -6.17
N ASN A 57 7.82 -34.58 -6.05
CA ASN A 57 9.27 -34.64 -5.76
C ASN A 57 9.77 -34.10 -4.38
N ARG A 58 10.55 -34.92 -3.65
CA ARG A 58 11.27 -34.55 -2.40
C ARG A 58 12.13 -33.27 -2.53
N GLN A 59 12.62 -32.94 -3.72
CA GLN A 59 13.37 -31.71 -3.98
C GLN A 59 12.50 -30.44 -3.81
N TRP A 60 11.24 -30.47 -4.25
CA TRP A 60 10.32 -29.35 -4.08
C TRP A 60 10.01 -29.11 -2.60
N GLN A 61 9.81 -30.20 -1.84
CA GLN A 61 9.66 -30.14 -0.39
C GLN A 61 10.88 -29.48 0.28
N SER A 62 12.11 -29.90 -0.06
CA SER A 62 13.33 -29.26 0.44
C SER A 62 13.45 -27.79 0.03
N CYS A 63 13.06 -27.41 -1.20
CA CYS A 63 13.05 -26.02 -1.67
C CYS A 63 12.04 -25.15 -0.90
N CYS A 64 10.83 -25.65 -0.63
CA CYS A 64 9.84 -24.95 0.19
C CYS A 64 10.32 -24.69 1.62
N PHE A 65 11.25 -25.49 2.15
CA PHE A 65 11.86 -25.27 3.47
C PHE A 65 13.01 -24.23 3.47
N MET A 66 13.54 -23.88 2.29
CA MET A 66 14.64 -22.93 2.10
C MET A 66 14.18 -21.53 1.66
N LEU A 67 12.96 -21.38 1.12
CA LEU A 67 12.48 -20.12 0.55
C LEU A 67 11.46 -19.40 1.45
N PRO A 68 11.44 -18.05 1.46
CA PRO A 68 10.37 -17.31 2.12
C PRO A 68 9.03 -17.55 1.40
N LEU A 69 7.98 -17.85 2.16
CA LEU A 69 6.68 -18.23 1.62
C LEU A 69 5.66 -17.09 1.73
N ARG A 70 4.84 -16.94 0.67
CA ARG A 70 3.63 -16.12 0.69
C ARG A 70 2.40 -17.00 0.81
N VAL A 71 1.49 -16.63 1.71
CA VAL A 71 0.26 -17.38 1.97
C VAL A 71 -0.93 -16.44 1.89
N LYS A 72 -1.86 -16.74 0.98
CA LYS A 72 -3.18 -16.12 0.93
C LYS A 72 -4.24 -17.11 1.34
N ILE A 73 -5.00 -16.76 2.37
CA ILE A 73 -6.16 -17.54 2.80
C ILE A 73 -7.39 -16.97 2.08
N ALA A 74 -8.30 -17.83 1.63
CA ALA A 74 -9.49 -17.38 0.91
C ALA A 74 -10.58 -17.01 1.92
N PRO A 75 -11.28 -15.86 1.77
CA PRO A 75 -12.22 -15.32 2.75
C PRO A 75 -13.45 -16.21 2.92
N ARG A 76 -13.33 -17.20 3.81
CA ARG A 76 -14.40 -18.14 4.20
C ARG A 76 -14.33 -18.56 5.68
N LEU A 77 -13.34 -18.07 6.43
CA LEU A 77 -13.07 -18.48 7.81
C LEU A 77 -13.46 -17.37 8.78
N ASN A 78 -13.95 -17.76 9.96
CA ASN A 78 -14.41 -16.85 11.02
C ASN A 78 -13.26 -16.47 11.98
N HIS A 79 -13.59 -15.85 13.12
CA HIS A 79 -12.64 -15.40 14.14
C HIS A 79 -11.64 -16.47 14.62
N LYS A 80 -12.00 -17.76 14.55
CA LYS A 80 -11.12 -18.88 14.95
C LYS A 80 -9.91 -19.08 14.05
N LEU A 81 -9.88 -18.47 12.87
CA LEU A 81 -8.72 -18.55 11.98
C LEU A 81 -7.44 -18.05 12.66
N GLY A 82 -7.53 -17.03 13.51
CA GLY A 82 -6.38 -16.52 14.25
C GLY A 82 -5.73 -17.58 15.14
N GLU A 83 -6.55 -18.32 15.89
CA GLU A 83 -6.10 -19.44 16.75
C GLU A 83 -5.48 -20.57 15.92
N ILE A 84 -6.16 -20.96 14.84
CA ILE A 84 -5.70 -22.02 13.95
C ILE A 84 -4.31 -21.70 13.37
N ILE A 85 -4.08 -20.45 12.95
CA ILE A 85 -2.78 -20.01 12.45
C ILE A 85 -1.76 -19.98 13.59
N ALA A 86 -2.16 -19.51 14.77
CA ALA A 86 -1.30 -19.38 15.93
C ALA A 86 -0.69 -20.72 16.37
N ASP A 87 -1.43 -21.82 16.21
CA ASP A 87 -0.98 -23.16 16.58
C ASP A 87 -0.19 -23.89 15.47
N ASN A 88 -0.16 -23.33 14.25
CA ASN A 88 0.44 -24.00 13.10
C ASN A 88 1.95 -23.72 12.98
N ARG A 89 2.77 -24.73 13.32
CA ARG A 89 4.24 -24.62 13.33
C ARG A 89 4.87 -24.28 11.98
N TRP A 90 4.21 -24.56 10.86
CA TRP A 90 4.73 -24.20 9.53
C TRP A 90 4.87 -22.70 9.39
N MET A 91 3.95 -21.92 9.99
CA MET A 91 3.87 -20.46 9.82
C MET A 91 5.18 -19.73 10.16
N LYS A 92 6.10 -20.37 10.91
CA LYS A 92 7.47 -19.89 11.14
C LYS A 92 8.24 -19.60 9.86
N LYS A 93 7.86 -20.15 8.71
CA LYS A 93 8.52 -19.91 7.41
C LYS A 93 7.80 -18.89 6.54
N VAL A 94 6.62 -18.42 6.96
CA VAL A 94 5.82 -17.46 6.20
C VAL A 94 6.35 -16.05 6.46
N CYS A 95 6.66 -15.34 5.37
CA CYS A 95 7.08 -13.95 5.42
C CYS A 95 5.99 -12.99 4.91
N ASP A 96 5.01 -13.48 4.15
CA ASP A 96 3.89 -12.70 3.65
C ASP A 96 2.58 -13.46 3.91
N LEU A 97 1.69 -12.84 4.69
CA LEU A 97 0.43 -13.42 5.11
C LEU A 97 -0.73 -12.49 4.75
N ASP A 98 -1.57 -12.96 3.82
CA ASP A 98 -2.79 -12.29 3.38
C ASP A 98 -4.03 -12.95 4.01
N LEU A 99 -4.61 -12.23 4.96
CA LEU A 99 -5.86 -12.54 5.66
C LEU A 99 -6.98 -11.56 5.30
N SER A 100 -6.85 -10.85 4.18
CA SER A 100 -7.85 -9.88 3.76
C SER A 100 -9.25 -10.49 3.66
N PHE A 101 -10.26 -9.68 4.01
CA PHE A 101 -11.68 -10.02 4.03
C PHE A 101 -12.08 -11.16 4.98
N HIS A 102 -11.22 -11.56 5.93
CA HIS A 102 -11.60 -12.50 6.99
C HIS A 102 -12.10 -11.75 8.23
N PRO A 103 -13.32 -12.00 8.73
CA PRO A 103 -13.83 -11.36 9.94
C PRO A 103 -13.16 -11.93 11.20
N LEU A 104 -11.86 -11.68 11.37
CA LEU A 104 -11.06 -12.12 12.52
C LEU A 104 -11.53 -11.45 13.81
N GLY A 105 -11.90 -10.17 13.73
CA GLY A 105 -12.22 -9.35 14.90
C GLY A 105 -11.02 -9.21 15.84
N ASP A 106 -11.23 -8.53 16.96
CA ASP A 106 -10.16 -8.29 17.94
C ASP A 106 -9.66 -9.58 18.59
N GLU A 107 -10.54 -10.56 18.83
CA GLU A 107 -10.20 -11.86 19.41
C GLU A 107 -9.27 -12.66 18.48
N GLY A 108 -9.65 -12.80 17.21
CA GLY A 108 -8.85 -13.54 16.23
C GLY A 108 -7.48 -12.89 16.00
N ILE A 109 -7.41 -11.55 15.97
CA ILE A 109 -6.14 -10.84 15.90
C ILE A 109 -5.32 -11.04 17.16
N SER A 110 -5.92 -10.95 18.34
CA SER A 110 -5.21 -11.14 19.61
C SER A 110 -4.57 -12.53 19.69
N SER A 111 -5.29 -13.58 19.30
CA SER A 111 -4.76 -14.95 19.22
C SER A 111 -3.63 -15.07 18.19
N LEU A 112 -3.81 -14.46 17.02
CA LEU A 112 -2.83 -14.47 15.93
C LEU A 112 -1.49 -13.85 16.39
N VAL A 113 -1.54 -12.65 16.96
CA VAL A 113 -0.34 -11.84 17.24
C VAL A 113 0.41 -12.29 18.49
N GLN A 114 -0.19 -13.13 19.34
CA GLN A 114 0.50 -13.79 20.46
C GLN A 114 1.36 -14.98 20.01
N SER A 115 1.27 -15.39 18.74
CA SER A 115 1.98 -16.56 18.27
C SER A 115 3.42 -16.30 17.87
N ARG A 116 4.34 -17.00 18.55
CA ARG A 116 5.78 -17.04 18.20
C ARG A 116 6.06 -17.64 16.83
N VAL A 117 5.10 -18.35 16.21
CA VAL A 117 5.30 -18.89 14.87
C VAL A 117 5.23 -17.81 13.79
N LEU A 118 4.82 -16.58 14.11
CA LEU A 118 4.81 -15.46 13.14
C LEU A 118 6.08 -14.62 13.20
N SER A 119 7.15 -15.10 13.86
CA SER A 119 8.37 -14.33 14.11
C SER A 119 9.10 -13.85 12.85
N ASN A 120 8.88 -14.49 11.71
CA ASN A 120 9.54 -14.18 10.44
C ASN A 120 8.64 -13.37 9.49
N LEU A 121 7.45 -12.96 9.95
CA LEU A 121 6.49 -12.25 9.12
C LEU A 121 7.00 -10.85 8.79
N GLN A 122 6.97 -10.50 7.50
CA GLN A 122 7.40 -9.21 6.96
C GLN A 122 6.23 -8.44 6.35
N HIS A 123 5.26 -9.13 5.77
CA HIS A 123 4.06 -8.52 5.19
C HIS A 123 2.82 -9.14 5.82
N LEU A 124 1.95 -8.30 6.35
CA LEU A 124 0.69 -8.72 6.96
C LEU A 124 -0.46 -7.90 6.38
N ASN A 125 -1.38 -8.58 5.71
CA ASN A 125 -2.58 -7.97 5.17
C ASN A 125 -3.82 -8.38 5.98
N LEU A 126 -4.38 -7.39 6.69
CA LEU A 126 -5.58 -7.48 7.52
C LEU A 126 -6.73 -6.63 6.95
N HIS A 127 -6.68 -6.30 5.65
CA HIS A 127 -7.71 -5.51 4.98
C HIS A 127 -9.11 -6.06 5.27
N ARG A 128 -10.03 -5.21 5.74
CA ARG A 128 -11.41 -5.58 6.08
C ARG A 128 -11.50 -6.81 6.98
N SER A 129 -10.63 -6.88 7.99
CA SER A 129 -10.61 -8.00 8.95
C SER A 129 -11.61 -7.88 10.10
N ARG A 130 -12.43 -6.81 10.11
CA ARG A 130 -13.29 -6.39 11.23
C ARG A 130 -12.53 -6.15 12.54
N MET A 131 -11.21 -5.94 12.46
CA MET A 131 -10.40 -5.49 13.57
C MET A 131 -10.81 -4.07 14.00
N ARG A 132 -10.82 -3.84 15.31
CA ARG A 132 -11.06 -2.54 15.95
C ARG A 132 -9.87 -2.15 16.83
N THR A 133 -10.10 -1.22 17.75
CA THR A 133 -9.10 -0.68 18.69
C THR A 133 -8.34 -1.74 19.49
N GLU A 134 -9.00 -2.79 20.00
CA GLU A 134 -8.31 -3.77 20.86
C GLU A 134 -7.39 -4.68 20.04
N GLY A 135 -7.80 -5.07 18.84
CA GLY A 135 -6.97 -5.89 17.96
C GLY A 135 -5.72 -5.15 17.50
N ILE A 136 -5.82 -3.87 17.14
CA ILE A 136 -4.63 -3.07 16.77
C ILE A 136 -3.71 -2.84 17.98
N ARG A 137 -4.27 -2.65 19.18
CA ARG A 137 -3.47 -2.57 20.41
C ARG A 137 -2.69 -3.86 20.64
N ALA A 138 -3.34 -5.01 20.54
CA ALA A 138 -2.70 -6.31 20.66
C ALA A 138 -1.59 -6.49 19.61
N LEU A 139 -1.85 -6.11 18.36
CA LEU A 139 -0.86 -6.14 17.27
C LEU A 139 0.36 -5.27 17.60
N CYS A 140 0.14 -4.04 18.06
CA CYS A 140 1.20 -3.10 18.43
C CYS A 140 2.02 -3.53 19.67
N GLN A 141 1.48 -4.45 20.48
CA GLN A 141 2.14 -5.02 21.67
C GLN A 141 2.83 -6.36 21.38
N SER A 142 2.68 -6.91 20.18
CA SER A 142 3.27 -8.21 19.84
C SER A 142 4.79 -8.13 19.71
N ARG A 143 5.49 -8.81 20.60
CA ARG A 143 6.96 -9.01 20.53
C ARG A 143 7.40 -9.94 19.39
N TYR A 144 6.45 -10.58 18.70
CA TYR A 144 6.75 -11.56 17.65
C TYR A 144 6.70 -10.94 16.25
N LEU A 145 6.11 -9.74 16.09
CA LEU A 145 5.96 -9.09 14.78
C LEU A 145 7.05 -8.06 14.46
N MET A 146 8.21 -8.15 15.11
CA MET A 146 9.32 -7.18 14.98
C MET A 146 9.89 -7.06 13.56
N ASN A 147 9.66 -8.05 12.70
CA ASN A 147 10.16 -8.09 11.33
C ASN A 147 9.16 -7.52 10.30
N ILE A 148 7.99 -7.05 10.74
CA ILE A 148 6.99 -6.47 9.84
C ILE A 148 7.55 -5.21 9.17
N LYS A 149 7.51 -5.23 7.83
CA LYS A 149 7.85 -4.14 6.92
C LYS A 149 6.62 -3.54 6.27
N SER A 150 5.59 -4.33 6.02
CA SER A 150 4.34 -3.88 5.40
C SER A 150 3.13 -4.33 6.19
N LEU A 151 2.30 -3.37 6.56
CA LEU A 151 1.06 -3.61 7.28
C LEU A 151 -0.11 -2.96 6.56
N ASN A 152 -1.07 -3.79 6.15
CA ASN A 152 -2.32 -3.31 5.55
C ASN A 152 -3.48 -3.47 6.52
N LEU A 153 -4.01 -2.34 7.00
CA LEU A 153 -5.13 -2.26 7.93
C LEU A 153 -6.39 -1.69 7.28
N SER A 154 -6.39 -1.51 5.96
CA SER A 154 -7.44 -0.76 5.27
C SER A 154 -8.84 -1.35 5.51
N GLY A 155 -9.83 -0.48 5.70
CA GLY A 155 -11.21 -0.87 6.02
C GLY A 155 -11.37 -1.49 7.41
N CYS A 156 -10.48 -1.20 8.35
CA CYS A 156 -10.62 -1.56 9.77
C CYS A 156 -11.02 -0.33 10.60
N ASP A 157 -11.80 -0.54 11.65
CA ASP A 157 -12.31 0.54 12.51
C ASP A 157 -11.37 0.75 13.71
N ILE A 158 -10.17 1.25 13.43
CA ILE A 158 -9.08 1.31 14.42
C ILE A 158 -9.26 2.38 15.50
N GLY A 159 -10.07 3.42 15.23
CA GLY A 159 -10.31 4.53 16.14
C GLY A 159 -9.05 5.33 16.54
N LEU A 160 -9.25 6.40 17.29
CA LEU A 160 -8.16 7.29 17.72
C LEU A 160 -7.19 6.60 18.69
N GLU A 161 -7.70 5.76 19.59
CA GLU A 161 -6.88 5.01 20.54
C GLU A 161 -6.03 3.93 19.87
N GLY A 162 -6.53 3.34 18.77
CA GLY A 162 -5.74 2.43 17.95
C GLY A 162 -4.60 3.16 17.23
N ILE A 163 -4.86 4.37 16.73
CA ILE A 163 -3.83 5.23 16.13
C ILE A 163 -2.77 5.63 17.17
N LYS A 164 -3.15 5.98 18.40
CA LYS A 164 -2.18 6.23 19.48
C LYS A 164 -1.33 5.00 19.76
N SER A 165 -1.94 3.83 19.78
CA SER A 165 -1.23 2.55 19.97
C SER A 165 -0.20 2.33 18.86
N LEU A 166 -0.59 2.53 17.60
CA LEU A 166 0.29 2.43 16.44
C LEU A 166 1.44 3.46 16.49
N ALA A 167 1.14 4.72 16.79
CA ALA A 167 2.12 5.81 16.87
C ALA A 167 3.12 5.65 18.02
N SER A 168 2.77 4.89 19.06
CA SER A 168 3.64 4.62 20.22
C SER A 168 4.35 3.26 20.13
N SER A 169 4.04 2.43 19.13
CA SER A 169 4.52 1.05 19.09
C SER A 169 6.01 0.97 18.77
N THR A 170 6.78 0.39 19.69
CA THR A 170 8.19 0.05 19.47
C THR A 170 8.38 -1.37 18.93
N ASN A 171 7.30 -2.12 18.73
CA ASN A 171 7.33 -3.51 18.27
C ASN A 171 7.22 -3.66 16.75
N LEU A 172 7.12 -2.56 16.01
CA LEU A 172 7.13 -2.51 14.54
C LEU A 172 8.29 -1.64 14.02
N PRO A 173 9.54 -1.86 14.46
CA PRO A 173 10.65 -0.94 14.19
C PRO A 173 11.05 -0.84 12.71
N ASN A 174 10.69 -1.85 11.92
CA ASN A 174 11.04 -1.99 10.52
C ASN A 174 9.89 -1.61 9.58
N LEU A 175 8.83 -0.98 10.09
CA LEU A 175 7.65 -0.68 9.27
C LEU A 175 7.98 0.39 8.21
N GLU A 176 7.90 -0.02 6.95
CA GLU A 176 8.19 0.81 5.77
C GLU A 176 6.90 1.18 5.01
N THR A 177 5.89 0.30 5.04
CA THR A 177 4.62 0.49 4.32
C THR A 177 3.44 0.35 5.27
N LEU A 178 2.61 1.38 5.32
CA LEU A 178 1.40 1.42 6.14
C LEU A 178 0.20 1.84 5.31
N ASN A 179 -0.79 0.95 5.22
CA ASN A 179 -2.05 1.24 4.54
C ASN A 179 -3.19 1.40 5.55
N LEU A 180 -3.72 2.62 5.62
CA LEU A 180 -4.83 3.05 6.48
C LEU A 180 -6.04 3.52 5.65
N CYS A 181 -6.13 3.09 4.39
CA CYS A 181 -7.25 3.42 3.52
C CYS A 181 -8.57 3.04 4.17
N ASP A 182 -9.57 3.91 4.11
CA ASP A 182 -10.93 3.61 4.59
C ASP A 182 -10.98 3.24 6.10
N CYS A 183 -10.08 3.80 6.91
CA CYS A 183 -10.02 3.60 8.37
C CYS A 183 -10.69 4.73 9.17
N SER A 184 -11.53 5.55 8.53
CA SER A 184 -12.24 6.68 9.15
C SER A 184 -11.33 7.67 9.90
N LEU A 185 -10.15 7.94 9.37
CA LEU A 185 -9.18 8.83 10.02
C LEU A 185 -9.51 10.31 9.78
N ASN A 186 -9.23 11.12 10.79
CA ASN A 186 -9.37 12.58 10.77
C ASN A 186 -8.02 13.29 10.96
N CYS A 187 -8.01 14.62 10.89
CA CYS A 187 -6.79 15.42 11.06
C CYS A 187 -6.07 15.17 12.40
N GLU A 188 -6.80 14.91 13.48
CA GLU A 188 -6.24 14.61 14.80
C GLU A 188 -5.49 13.27 14.81
N SER A 189 -6.02 12.26 14.12
CA SER A 189 -5.32 10.99 13.93
C SER A 189 -3.99 11.19 13.19
N ILE A 190 -3.99 12.03 12.15
CA ILE A 190 -2.78 12.35 11.39
C ILE A 190 -1.77 13.17 12.21
N ARG A 191 -2.24 14.07 13.08
CA ARG A 191 -1.39 14.81 14.03
C ARG A 191 -0.61 13.89 14.96
N ILE A 192 -1.23 12.79 15.38
CA ILE A 192 -0.60 11.79 16.24
C ILE A 192 0.43 10.98 15.44
N LEU A 193 0.07 10.47 14.27
CA LEU A 193 0.98 9.72 13.40
C LEU A 193 2.20 10.56 12.98
N SER A 194 2.00 11.83 12.64
CA SER A 194 3.08 12.71 12.18
C SER A 194 4.12 13.04 13.26
N ARG A 195 3.79 12.80 14.53
CA ARG A 195 4.67 13.01 15.69
C ARG A 195 5.26 11.71 16.23
N SER A 196 5.17 10.61 15.48
CA SER A 196 5.59 9.27 15.90
C SER A 196 7.03 8.97 15.45
N PRO A 197 8.00 8.89 16.38
CA PRO A 197 9.36 8.41 16.06
C PRO A 197 9.40 6.97 15.52
N PRO A 198 8.62 6.01 16.03
CA PRO A 198 8.62 4.65 15.49
C PRO A 198 8.29 4.54 14.00
N LEU A 199 7.56 5.51 13.44
CA LEU A 199 7.20 5.53 12.03
C LEU A 199 8.23 6.22 11.13
N ALA A 200 9.44 6.50 11.64
CA ALA A 200 10.47 7.25 10.90
C ALA A 200 10.99 6.53 9.64
N ASN A 201 10.81 5.20 9.56
CA ASN A 201 11.20 4.40 8.41
C ASN A 201 10.10 4.27 7.33
N LEU A 202 8.94 4.91 7.52
CA LEU A 202 7.86 4.85 6.54
C LEU A 202 8.27 5.47 5.21
N THR A 203 8.16 4.67 4.16
CA THR A 203 8.34 5.06 2.76
C THR A 203 7.01 5.13 2.01
N HIS A 204 6.00 4.37 2.44
CA HIS A 204 4.69 4.32 1.81
C HIS A 204 3.59 4.52 2.84
N LEU A 205 2.76 5.55 2.62
CA LEU A 205 1.61 5.85 3.46
C LEU A 205 0.36 6.03 2.62
N ASN A 206 -0.65 5.19 2.86
CA ASN A 206 -1.95 5.31 2.20
C ASN A 206 -3.00 5.82 3.20
N LEU A 207 -3.55 7.01 2.90
CA LEU A 207 -4.61 7.70 3.66
C LEU A 207 -5.87 7.90 2.80
N ARG A 208 -6.04 7.09 1.76
CA ARG A 208 -7.20 7.14 0.87
C ARG A 208 -8.50 7.00 1.66
N ASN A 209 -9.52 7.74 1.26
CA ASN A 209 -10.84 7.73 1.88
C ASN A 209 -10.79 8.00 3.40
N CYS A 210 -9.92 8.92 3.82
CA CYS A 210 -9.85 9.40 5.19
C CYS A 210 -10.08 10.92 5.21
N THR A 211 -10.94 11.42 6.09
CA THR A 211 -11.28 12.85 6.18
C THR A 211 -10.18 13.66 6.87
N VAL A 212 -8.96 13.66 6.32
CA VAL A 212 -7.77 14.29 6.95
C VAL A 212 -7.74 15.80 6.73
N GLY A 213 -8.22 16.28 5.58
CA GLY A 213 -8.29 17.71 5.26
C GLY A 213 -6.93 18.41 5.14
N ASP A 214 -6.99 19.74 5.00
CA ASP A 214 -5.81 20.61 4.93
C ASP A 214 -4.93 20.52 6.19
N ASP A 215 -5.54 20.41 7.37
CA ASP A 215 -4.80 20.25 8.63
C ASP A 215 -4.01 18.94 8.67
N GLY A 216 -4.59 17.84 8.19
CA GLY A 216 -3.90 16.56 8.09
C GLY A 216 -2.72 16.62 7.12
N ALA A 217 -2.91 17.23 5.95
CA ALA A 217 -1.82 17.45 4.99
C ALA A 217 -0.68 18.29 5.59
N ARG A 218 -1.01 19.37 6.32
CA ARG A 218 -0.03 20.18 7.07
C ARG A 218 0.72 19.37 8.12
N TYR A 219 0.05 18.48 8.85
CA TYR A 219 0.70 17.62 9.84
C TYR A 219 1.68 16.63 9.19
N ILE A 220 1.35 16.06 8.03
CA ILE A 220 2.30 15.22 7.28
C ILE A 220 3.48 16.06 6.78
N ALA A 221 3.21 17.21 6.16
CA ALA A 221 4.22 18.13 5.64
C ALA A 221 5.23 18.60 6.71
N SER A 222 4.76 18.85 7.93
CA SER A 222 5.58 19.31 9.06
C SER A 222 6.22 18.19 9.89
N SER A 223 6.00 16.92 9.54
CA SER A 223 6.53 15.80 10.30
C SER A 223 8.05 15.70 10.20
N PRO A 224 8.81 15.68 11.32
CA PRO A 224 10.24 15.42 11.29
C PRO A 224 10.56 13.93 11.07
N TYR A 225 9.58 13.04 11.24
CA TYR A 225 9.77 11.59 11.19
C TYR A 225 9.43 11.02 9.82
N LEU A 226 8.47 11.58 9.10
CA LEU A 226 8.02 11.06 7.80
C LEU A 226 8.89 11.52 6.61
N ASN A 227 10.18 11.77 6.84
CA ASN A 227 11.09 12.31 5.82
C ASN A 227 11.58 11.27 4.78
N GLN A 228 11.31 9.98 5.04
CA GLN A 228 11.59 8.88 4.11
C GLN A 228 10.42 8.58 3.17
N LEU A 229 9.30 9.30 3.29
CA LEU A 229 8.14 9.06 2.44
C LEU A 229 8.47 9.26 0.96
N LYS A 230 8.20 8.20 0.19
CA LYS A 230 8.29 8.12 -1.26
C LYS A 230 6.92 8.08 -1.91
N VAL A 231 5.95 7.43 -1.26
CA VAL A 231 4.59 7.28 -1.79
C VAL A 231 3.57 7.76 -0.77
N LEU A 232 2.73 8.69 -1.19
CA LEU A 232 1.66 9.26 -0.38
C LEU A 232 0.35 9.30 -1.17
N ASP A 233 -0.69 8.69 -0.62
CA ASP A 233 -2.02 8.65 -1.22
C ASP A 233 -3.04 9.39 -0.33
N PHE A 234 -3.55 10.51 -0.86
CA PHE A 234 -4.61 11.34 -0.27
C PHE A 234 -5.92 11.27 -1.09
N THR A 235 -6.11 10.21 -1.87
CA THR A 235 -7.32 10.08 -2.70
C THR A 235 -8.58 10.14 -1.84
N PHE A 236 -9.56 10.98 -2.18
CA PHE A 236 -10.77 11.20 -1.37
C PHE A 236 -10.48 11.68 0.07
N SER A 237 -9.37 12.38 0.30
CA SER A 237 -8.98 12.80 1.66
C SER A 237 -9.28 14.27 1.99
N ASN A 238 -10.04 14.94 1.12
CA ASN A 238 -10.51 16.32 1.27
C ASN A 238 -9.38 17.35 1.44
N VAL A 239 -8.23 17.10 0.80
CA VAL A 239 -7.12 18.05 0.75
C VAL A 239 -7.47 19.16 -0.25
N GLY A 240 -7.45 20.40 0.20
CA GLY A 240 -7.68 21.59 -0.59
C GLY A 240 -6.38 22.34 -0.89
N PHE A 241 -6.54 23.62 -1.24
CA PHE A 241 -5.43 24.46 -1.66
C PHE A 241 -4.42 24.73 -0.55
N ASN A 242 -4.85 24.91 0.70
CA ASN A 242 -3.93 25.20 1.80
C ASN A 242 -3.11 23.96 2.17
N GLY A 243 -3.74 22.78 2.22
CA GLY A 243 -3.05 21.53 2.46
C GLY A 243 -2.05 21.22 1.34
N LEU A 244 -2.43 21.45 0.08
CA LEU A 244 -1.52 21.31 -1.06
C LEU A 244 -0.31 22.25 -0.93
N ARG A 245 -0.51 23.51 -0.55
CA ARG A 245 0.58 24.47 -0.34
C ARG A 245 1.60 23.94 0.67
N GLU A 246 1.12 23.48 1.82
CA GLU A 246 1.98 22.92 2.88
C GLU A 246 2.76 21.70 2.39
N LEU A 247 2.13 20.82 1.61
CA LEU A 247 2.82 19.69 0.98
C LEU A 247 3.92 20.15 0.03
N MET A 248 3.64 21.13 -0.84
CA MET A 248 4.58 21.61 -1.86
C MET A 248 5.73 22.43 -1.27
N GLU A 249 5.54 23.05 -0.10
CA GLU A 249 6.56 23.82 0.62
C GLU A 249 7.32 22.97 1.67
N SER A 250 7.00 21.68 1.81
CA SER A 250 7.64 20.79 2.77
C SER A 250 9.02 20.31 2.31
N ARG A 251 10.05 20.67 3.08
CA ARG A 251 11.40 20.08 2.98
C ARG A 251 11.43 18.61 3.37
N ASN A 252 10.56 18.21 4.30
CA ASN A 252 10.52 16.85 4.82
C ASN A 252 10.06 15.85 3.75
N LEU A 253 9.23 16.27 2.80
CA LEU A 253 8.72 15.42 1.72
C LEU A 253 9.57 15.48 0.43
N SER A 254 10.84 15.93 0.52
CA SER A 254 11.73 16.03 -0.64
C SER A 254 12.09 14.69 -1.31
N ASN A 255 11.84 13.57 -0.62
CA ASN A 255 12.01 12.21 -1.15
C ASN A 255 10.76 11.67 -1.87
N LEU A 256 9.68 12.45 -1.99
CA LEU A 256 8.43 11.97 -2.55
C LEU A 256 8.58 11.69 -4.06
N GLU A 257 8.25 10.46 -4.44
CA GLU A 257 8.32 9.93 -5.80
C GLU A 257 6.91 9.76 -6.39
N SER A 258 5.89 9.50 -5.55
CA SER A 258 4.50 9.34 -5.97
C SER A 258 3.54 10.08 -5.05
N LEU A 259 2.67 10.90 -5.64
CA LEU A 259 1.61 11.62 -4.94
C LEU A 259 0.26 11.42 -5.63
N ASP A 260 -0.70 10.88 -4.90
CA ASP A 260 -2.09 10.79 -5.36
C ASP A 260 -2.97 11.80 -4.61
N LEU A 261 -3.55 12.73 -5.36
CA LEU A 261 -4.51 13.73 -4.92
C LEU A 261 -5.83 13.61 -5.72
N SER A 262 -6.15 12.41 -6.20
CA SER A 262 -7.40 12.16 -6.90
C SER A 262 -8.60 12.49 -6.02
N HIS A 263 -9.63 13.09 -6.62
CA HIS A 263 -10.82 13.53 -5.90
C HIS A 263 -10.52 14.51 -4.73
N CYS A 264 -9.42 15.26 -4.83
CA CYS A 264 -9.17 16.43 -4.00
C CYS A 264 -9.61 17.72 -4.73
N GLU A 265 -9.74 18.82 -4.00
CA GLU A 265 -10.20 20.09 -4.56
C GLU A 265 -9.07 20.87 -5.26
N ILE A 266 -8.31 20.20 -6.13
CA ILE A 266 -7.17 20.82 -6.81
C ILE A 266 -7.67 21.68 -7.98
N THR A 267 -7.19 22.92 -8.04
CA THR A 267 -7.53 23.90 -9.08
C THR A 267 -6.32 24.23 -9.94
N ASN A 268 -6.49 25.09 -10.95
CA ASN A 268 -5.37 25.62 -11.74
C ASN A 268 -4.29 26.29 -10.86
N GLU A 269 -4.67 26.99 -9.80
CA GLU A 269 -3.70 27.58 -8.86
C GLU A 269 -2.96 26.50 -8.07
N GLY A 270 -3.61 25.37 -7.76
CA GLY A 270 -2.95 24.21 -7.18
C GLY A 270 -1.89 23.62 -8.12
N CYS A 271 -2.19 23.52 -9.41
CA CYS A 271 -1.20 23.11 -10.42
C CYS A 271 0.02 24.04 -10.46
N LYS A 272 -0.19 25.35 -10.27
CA LYS A 272 0.91 26.33 -10.18
C LYS A 272 1.79 26.09 -8.95
N LEU A 273 1.23 25.71 -7.80
CA LEU A 273 2.01 25.34 -6.62
C LEU A 273 2.84 24.08 -6.87
N ILE A 274 2.24 23.06 -7.48
CA ILE A 274 2.95 21.80 -7.82
C ILE A 274 4.13 22.08 -8.76
N ALA A 275 3.88 22.84 -9.83
CA ALA A 275 4.88 23.21 -10.83
C ALA A 275 6.04 24.05 -10.29
N ASN A 276 5.82 24.79 -9.20
CA ASN A 276 6.82 25.68 -8.59
C ASN A 276 7.36 25.16 -7.24
N SER A 277 7.03 23.92 -6.84
CA SER A 277 7.54 23.36 -5.59
C SER A 277 9.08 23.27 -5.66
N PRO A 278 9.81 23.87 -4.70
CA PRO A 278 11.26 23.77 -4.64
C PRO A 278 11.77 22.42 -4.09
N PHE A 279 10.87 21.59 -3.55
CA PHE A 279 11.24 20.35 -2.86
C PHE A 279 10.77 19.07 -3.57
N MET A 280 9.70 19.13 -4.37
CA MET A 280 9.15 17.97 -5.10
C MET A 280 9.93 17.63 -6.38
N LEU A 281 11.26 17.62 -6.30
CA LEU A 281 12.17 17.41 -7.43
C LEU A 281 12.32 15.94 -7.83
N ARG A 282 11.83 15.01 -7.00
CA ARG A 282 11.89 13.55 -7.22
C ARG A 282 10.57 12.95 -7.68
N LEU A 283 9.54 13.77 -7.87
CA LEU A 283 8.20 13.31 -8.18
C LEU A 283 8.17 12.68 -9.59
N GLN A 284 7.82 11.40 -9.64
CA GLN A 284 7.73 10.58 -10.84
C GLN A 284 6.28 10.24 -11.20
N HIS A 285 5.40 10.15 -10.20
CA HIS A 285 4.00 9.81 -10.40
C HIS A 285 3.09 10.83 -9.73
N LEU A 286 2.23 11.45 -10.52
CA LEU A 286 1.27 12.43 -10.05
C LEU A 286 -0.12 12.09 -10.57
N ASN A 287 -1.05 11.93 -9.64
CA ASN A 287 -2.45 11.70 -9.97
C ASN A 287 -3.32 12.84 -9.43
N LEU A 288 -4.01 13.51 -10.36
CA LEU A 288 -4.89 14.65 -10.13
C LEU A 288 -6.29 14.38 -10.70
N THR A 289 -6.68 13.11 -10.79
CA THR A 289 -7.97 12.69 -11.36
C THR A 289 -9.14 13.34 -10.61
N PHE A 290 -10.22 13.68 -11.31
CA PHE A 290 -11.41 14.33 -10.74
C PHE A 290 -11.12 15.65 -10.00
N SER A 291 -10.22 16.46 -10.54
CA SER A 291 -9.89 17.79 -10.03
C SER A 291 -10.47 18.91 -10.91
N LYS A 292 -10.59 20.12 -10.36
CA LYS A 292 -11.10 21.32 -11.05
C LYS A 292 -9.99 21.98 -11.90
N ILE A 293 -9.35 21.17 -12.75
CA ILE A 293 -8.20 21.56 -13.58
C ILE A 293 -8.66 21.77 -15.03
N GLY A 294 -8.31 22.94 -15.58
CA GLY A 294 -8.49 23.29 -16.99
C GLY A 294 -7.17 23.32 -17.76
N CYS A 295 -7.20 23.78 -19.02
CA CYS A 295 -6.00 23.91 -19.85
C CYS A 295 -4.90 24.76 -19.19
N GLN A 296 -5.29 25.82 -18.46
CA GLN A 296 -4.35 26.69 -17.74
C GLN A 296 -3.58 25.97 -16.63
N GLY A 297 -4.23 25.07 -15.87
CA GLY A 297 -3.54 24.28 -14.84
C GLY A 297 -2.54 23.30 -15.45
N VAL A 298 -2.90 22.69 -16.58
CA VAL A 298 -1.99 21.81 -17.33
C VAL A 298 -0.82 22.60 -17.91
N LYS A 299 -1.05 23.83 -18.39
CA LYS A 299 0.02 24.74 -18.81
C LYS A 299 1.04 24.96 -17.69
N TYR A 300 0.58 25.26 -16.46
CA TYR A 300 1.50 25.42 -15.33
C TYR A 300 2.32 24.17 -15.06
N ILE A 301 1.70 22.98 -15.07
CA ILE A 301 2.42 21.71 -14.91
C ILE A 301 3.46 21.52 -16.02
N GLY A 302 3.11 21.81 -17.27
CA GLY A 302 4.03 21.71 -18.41
C GLY A 302 5.18 22.73 -18.40
N GLU A 303 5.01 23.88 -17.77
CA GLU A 303 6.06 24.91 -17.65
C GLU A 303 6.91 24.77 -16.37
N GLY A 304 6.55 23.86 -15.46
CA GLY A 304 7.23 23.66 -14.18
C GLY A 304 8.49 22.80 -14.29
N SER A 305 9.64 23.35 -13.90
CA SER A 305 10.92 22.62 -13.92
C SER A 305 11.00 21.50 -12.88
N SER A 306 10.21 21.58 -11.80
CA SER A 306 10.10 20.52 -10.79
C SER A 306 9.51 19.22 -11.35
N MET A 307 8.80 19.29 -12.49
CA MET A 307 8.15 18.14 -13.13
C MET A 307 9.08 17.38 -14.09
N SER A 308 10.37 17.71 -14.11
CA SER A 308 11.34 17.13 -15.06
C SER A 308 11.53 15.62 -14.95
N LEU A 309 11.32 15.04 -13.77
CA LEU A 309 11.39 13.58 -13.55
C LEU A 309 10.03 12.88 -13.65
N LEU A 310 8.96 13.59 -14.00
CA LEU A 310 7.62 13.03 -14.03
C LEU A 310 7.50 11.98 -15.14
N GLN A 311 7.15 10.76 -14.76
CA GLN A 311 6.98 9.60 -15.65
C GLN A 311 5.51 9.28 -15.91
N SER A 312 4.63 9.54 -14.93
CA SER A 312 3.20 9.33 -15.06
C SER A 312 2.41 10.53 -14.55
N LEU A 313 1.51 11.03 -15.38
CA LEU A 313 0.56 12.09 -15.06
C LEU A 313 -0.86 11.62 -15.38
N ASP A 314 -1.72 11.56 -14.35
CA ASP A 314 -3.14 11.26 -14.52
C ASP A 314 -3.99 12.51 -14.26
N LEU A 315 -4.67 12.94 -15.32
CA LEU A 315 -5.59 14.08 -15.39
C LEU A 315 -6.97 13.59 -15.86
N THR A 316 -7.29 12.33 -15.63
CA THR A 316 -8.57 11.76 -15.99
C THR A 316 -9.71 12.50 -15.27
N PHE A 317 -10.79 12.76 -16.00
CA PHE A 317 -11.92 13.55 -15.55
C PHE A 317 -11.62 15.02 -15.22
N CYS A 318 -10.53 15.58 -15.76
CA CYS A 318 -10.24 17.02 -15.75
C CYS A 318 -10.67 17.69 -17.08
N LYS A 319 -11.03 18.98 -17.04
CA LYS A 319 -11.53 19.75 -18.20
C LYS A 319 -10.39 20.37 -19.01
N ILE A 320 -9.39 19.57 -19.39
CA ILE A 320 -8.13 20.08 -19.96
C ILE A 320 -8.21 20.44 -21.46
N GLY A 321 -9.18 19.88 -22.18
CA GLY A 321 -9.35 20.12 -23.62
C GLY A 321 -8.18 19.63 -24.49
N ARG A 322 -8.21 19.98 -25.79
CA ARG A 322 -7.10 19.67 -26.72
C ARG A 322 -5.86 20.52 -26.43
N GLU A 323 -6.05 21.78 -26.07
CA GLU A 323 -4.99 22.73 -25.72
C GLU A 323 -4.14 22.23 -24.54
N GLY A 324 -4.77 21.67 -23.49
CA GLY A 324 -4.06 21.07 -22.36
C GLY A 324 -3.09 19.97 -22.79
N LYS A 325 -3.51 19.09 -23.71
CA LYS A 325 -2.63 18.03 -24.23
C LYS A 325 -1.46 18.60 -25.03
N GLN A 326 -1.69 19.67 -25.80
CA GLN A 326 -0.63 20.35 -26.57
C GLN A 326 0.42 20.97 -25.64
N PHE A 327 0.02 21.57 -24.50
CA PHE A 327 0.98 22.10 -23.53
C PHE A 327 1.93 21.03 -22.98
N ILE A 328 1.43 19.82 -22.72
CA ILE A 328 2.29 18.72 -22.27
C ILE A 328 3.20 18.25 -23.41
N GLN A 329 2.68 18.12 -24.63
CA GLN A 329 3.48 17.70 -25.80
C GLN A 329 4.60 18.68 -26.16
N GLN A 330 4.40 19.98 -25.91
CA GLN A 330 5.36 21.04 -26.21
C GLN A 330 6.24 21.40 -25.01
N SER A 331 6.00 20.78 -23.85
CA SER A 331 6.74 21.09 -22.62
C SER A 331 8.21 20.68 -22.74
N PRO A 332 9.17 21.57 -22.43
CA PRO A 332 10.58 21.21 -22.38
C PRO A 332 10.93 20.36 -21.15
N PHE A 333 10.03 20.25 -20.18
CA PHE A 333 10.25 19.54 -18.91
C PHE A 333 9.61 18.14 -18.89
N MET A 334 8.72 17.80 -19.82
CA MET A 334 8.00 16.51 -19.81
C MET A 334 8.70 15.39 -20.59
N ASN A 335 10.02 15.45 -20.75
CA ASN A 335 10.78 14.48 -21.57
C ASN A 335 10.77 13.05 -20.98
N ASN A 336 10.58 12.91 -19.67
CA ASN A 336 10.51 11.61 -19.00
C ASN A 336 9.09 11.04 -18.93
N LEU A 337 8.08 11.77 -19.42
CA LEU A 337 6.68 11.38 -19.30
C LEU A 337 6.37 10.20 -20.23
N GLN A 338 6.13 9.04 -19.63
CA GLN A 338 5.79 7.79 -20.34
C GLN A 338 4.28 7.56 -20.41
N VAL A 339 3.56 8.00 -19.38
CA VAL A 339 2.13 7.76 -19.23
C VAL A 339 1.39 9.08 -18.99
N LEU A 340 0.52 9.45 -19.93
CA LEU A 340 -0.44 10.54 -19.78
C LEU A 340 -1.87 9.99 -19.89
N LYS A 341 -2.63 10.05 -18.80
CA LYS A 341 -4.05 9.69 -18.78
C LYS A 341 -4.90 10.95 -18.68
N CYS A 342 -5.89 11.11 -19.57
CA CYS A 342 -6.68 12.34 -19.67
C CYS A 342 -8.05 12.11 -20.34
N TYR A 343 -8.80 11.13 -19.84
CA TYR A 343 -10.13 10.82 -20.36
C TYR A 343 -11.16 11.83 -19.84
N PRO A 344 -12.06 12.37 -20.69
CA PRO A 344 -13.10 13.28 -20.25
C PRO A 344 -14.17 12.53 -19.43
N LEU A 345 -14.95 13.28 -18.62
CA LEU A 345 -16.21 12.77 -18.06
C LEU A 345 -17.13 12.47 -19.25
N SER A 346 -17.42 11.19 -19.49
CA SER A 346 -18.47 10.82 -20.44
C SER A 346 -19.80 11.33 -19.88
N ASN A 347 -20.56 12.09 -20.66
CA ASN A 347 -21.86 12.68 -20.27
C ASN A 347 -22.99 11.65 -20.00
N ASN A 348 -22.65 10.38 -19.77
CA ASN A 348 -23.60 9.30 -19.51
C ASN A 348 -23.34 8.72 -18.09
N LEU A 349 -23.80 9.45 -17.07
CA LEU A 349 -24.10 8.91 -15.74
C LEU A 349 -25.39 9.53 -15.24
#